data_AF-A0A7S3YL62-F1
#
_entry.id   AF-A0A7S3YL62-F1
#
_cell.length_a   1.000
_cell.length_b   1.000
_cell.length_c   1.000
_cell.angle_alpha   90.00
_cell.angle_beta   90.00
_cell.angle_gamma   90.00
#
_symmetry.space_group_name_H-M   'P 1'
#
loop_
_entity.id
_entity.type
_entity.pdbx_description
1 polymer ?
#
loop_
_entity_poly.entity_id
_entity_poly.type
_entity_poly.pdbx_seq_one_letter_code
_entity_poly.pdbx_strand_id
1 'polypeptide(L)'
;MASAGTLREILDRLATIEAKLDGKEKPVSTKEKVETNQKAQDEKVSRTDIDDVRIKEIVPVVPPHCLLEEQVQSEKVANHVMAGRHAVDQILSGKDDRMFVVCGPCSIHDVKAAKEYAAKLKEAAAKLEKDLFVIMRVYFEKPRTTVGWKGLINDPRLDGSYRINEGLRKARGLLLDLNEMGVHAGVEFLDTISPQFIADLVVWGAIGARTTESQVHRELASGISAPVGFKNGTSGNIKIAVDACMAGRGAHSFLSVTKQGMAAIVHTKGNSACHVILRGGQNPAGEYESNYDQDSIKKVETMMTAAGISPACVVDCSHANSCKKHTNQPIAGNAIAKQVAEGCQTIKGVMIESNLVAGNQKLKPGKTDVSCLVYGQSVTDACMDFKSTLVVLEELAAAVRARRKLKSAASVKPQSSPKLTAKPSDEYKESLSSIYRWTDDIHIRKISPLLPPECMHREIACTDEIAKTVFEARTAVADILAKRDDRLVVIVGPCSIHDTKAAIDYAKLLKAERDNLKEDLHIIMRVYFEKPRTTVGW
;
A
#
# COMPACT_ATOMS: atom_id res chain seq x y z
N MET A 1 8.94 7.02 -43.19
CA MET A 1 7.64 7.74 -43.29
C MET A 1 6.70 6.84 -44.07
N ALA A 2 5.93 5.99 -43.40
CA ALA A 2 4.86 5.25 -44.07
C ALA A 2 3.79 6.26 -44.52
N SER A 3 3.30 6.11 -45.76
CA SER A 3 2.35 7.05 -46.35
C SER A 3 1.05 7.09 -45.52
N ALA A 4 0.46 8.27 -45.37
CA ALA A 4 -0.80 8.45 -44.63
C ALA A 4 -1.97 7.60 -45.17
N GLY A 5 -1.85 7.06 -46.39
CA GLY A 5 -2.81 6.12 -46.97
C GLY A 5 -2.76 4.74 -46.31
N THR A 6 -1.56 4.21 -46.05
CA THR A 6 -1.37 2.85 -45.50
C THR A 6 -1.93 2.73 -44.08
N LEU A 7 -1.72 3.74 -43.23
CA LEU A 7 -2.23 3.74 -41.85
C LEU A 7 -3.77 3.80 -41.81
N ARG A 8 -4.39 4.55 -42.72
CA ARG A 8 -5.85 4.66 -42.81
C ARG A 8 -6.49 3.36 -43.30
N GLU A 9 -5.86 2.73 -44.28
CA GLU A 9 -6.28 1.42 -44.80
C GLU A 9 -6.14 0.30 -43.74
N ILE A 10 -5.10 0.36 -42.91
CA ILE A 10 -4.92 -0.53 -41.75
C ILE A 10 -6.00 -0.27 -40.69
N LEU A 11 -6.30 0.99 -40.35
CA LEU A 11 -7.34 1.33 -39.38
C LEU A 11 -8.74 0.92 -39.85
N ASP A 12 -9.04 1.10 -41.15
CA ASP A 12 -10.32 0.69 -41.75
C ASP A 12 -10.45 -0.84 -41.77
N ARG A 13 -9.36 -1.58 -42.02
CA ARG A 13 -9.33 -3.04 -41.91
C ARG A 13 -9.49 -3.54 -40.48
N LEU A 14 -8.87 -2.89 -39.50
CA LEU A 14 -9.03 -3.21 -38.09
C LEU A 14 -10.47 -2.94 -37.61
N ALA A 15 -11.08 -1.84 -38.04
CA ALA A 15 -12.50 -1.54 -37.78
C ALA A 15 -13.44 -2.57 -38.44
N THR A 16 -13.07 -3.08 -39.63
CA THR A 16 -13.81 -4.15 -40.32
C THR A 16 -13.76 -5.49 -39.55
N ILE A 17 -12.67 -5.76 -38.82
CA ILE A 17 -12.54 -6.95 -37.97
C ILE A 17 -13.41 -6.82 -36.72
N GLU A 18 -13.48 -5.64 -36.11
CA GLU A 18 -14.45 -5.35 -35.02
C GLU A 18 -15.89 -5.58 -35.49
N ALA A 19 -16.24 -5.13 -36.70
CA ALA A 19 -17.58 -5.32 -37.28
C ALA A 19 -17.90 -6.79 -37.63
N LYS A 20 -16.91 -7.59 -38.03
CA LYS A 20 -17.09 -9.04 -38.32
C LYS A 20 -17.35 -9.87 -37.05
N LEU A 21 -16.95 -9.38 -35.88
CA LEU A 21 -17.15 -10.04 -34.59
C LEU A 21 -18.56 -9.84 -34.02
N ASP A 22 -19.28 -8.80 -34.45
CA ASP A 22 -20.68 -8.52 -34.06
C ASP A 22 -21.72 -9.42 -34.78
N GLY A 23 -21.25 -10.47 -35.44
CA GLY A 23 -22.09 -11.55 -35.95
C GLY A 23 -22.69 -11.25 -37.31
N LYS A 24 -22.01 -11.70 -38.36
CA LYS A 24 -22.59 -12.35 -39.55
C LYS A 24 -21.48 -12.89 -40.45
N GLU A 25 -21.64 -14.16 -40.81
CA GLU A 25 -20.94 -14.97 -41.83
C GLU A 25 -19.78 -15.90 -41.41
N LYS A 26 -19.86 -17.11 -41.99
CA LYS A 26 -19.01 -18.29 -41.76
C LYS A 26 -17.75 -18.24 -42.65
N PRO A 27 -16.63 -18.88 -42.25
CA PRO A 27 -15.40 -18.83 -43.01
C PRO A 27 -15.42 -19.77 -44.22
N VAL A 28 -14.93 -19.27 -45.36
CA VAL A 28 -14.62 -20.04 -46.57
C VAL A 28 -13.17 -20.55 -46.48
N SER A 29 -12.96 -21.81 -46.82
CA SER A 29 -11.65 -22.46 -46.83
C SER A 29 -10.87 -22.15 -48.10
N THR A 30 -9.58 -21.85 -47.97
CA THR A 30 -8.60 -22.08 -49.03
C THR A 30 -7.32 -22.64 -48.43
N LYS A 31 -6.91 -23.80 -48.97
CA LYS A 31 -5.60 -24.41 -48.79
C LYS A 31 -4.67 -23.79 -49.82
N GLU A 32 -3.50 -23.35 -49.41
CA GLU A 32 -2.34 -23.34 -50.30
C GLU A 32 -1.05 -23.52 -49.49
N LYS A 33 -0.23 -24.46 -49.97
CA LYS A 33 1.08 -24.79 -49.44
C LYS A 33 2.08 -23.77 -49.98
N VAL A 34 2.86 -23.16 -49.10
CA VAL A 34 4.10 -22.47 -49.47
C VAL A 34 5.23 -23.11 -48.67
N GLU A 35 6.02 -23.93 -49.35
CA GLU A 35 7.31 -24.38 -48.85
C GLU A 35 8.27 -23.18 -48.84
N THR A 36 8.84 -22.88 -47.68
CA THR A 36 9.95 -21.95 -47.55
C THR A 36 11.15 -22.67 -46.96
N ASN A 37 12.24 -22.68 -47.72
CA ASN A 37 13.57 -23.06 -47.27
C ASN A 37 14.05 -22.02 -46.24
N GLN A 38 14.14 -22.40 -44.98
CA GLN A 38 14.83 -21.65 -43.94
C GLN A 38 15.92 -22.53 -43.33
N LYS A 39 17.14 -22.39 -43.88
CA LYS A 39 18.37 -22.70 -43.16
C LYS A 39 18.88 -21.40 -42.55
N ALA A 40 18.46 -21.11 -41.32
CA ALA A 40 19.14 -20.21 -40.41
C ALA A 40 19.28 -20.97 -39.09
N GLN A 41 20.46 -20.88 -38.48
CA GLN A 41 20.91 -21.68 -37.34
C GLN A 41 19.83 -21.86 -36.26
N ASP A 42 19.37 -23.10 -36.09
CA ASP A 42 18.52 -23.54 -34.99
C ASP A 42 19.35 -23.53 -33.69
N GLU A 43 19.57 -22.36 -33.09
CA GLU A 43 19.70 -22.31 -31.64
C GLU A 43 18.33 -22.70 -31.08
N LYS A 44 18.29 -23.82 -30.36
CA LYS A 44 17.05 -24.37 -29.81
C LYS A 44 16.54 -23.47 -28.69
N VAL A 45 15.72 -22.48 -29.04
CA VAL A 45 15.02 -21.60 -28.09
C VAL A 45 14.15 -22.47 -27.18
N SER A 46 14.32 -22.29 -25.88
CA SER A 46 13.69 -23.07 -24.83
C SER A 46 12.97 -22.15 -23.83
N ARG A 47 12.24 -22.75 -22.89
CA ARG A 47 11.56 -21.98 -21.84
C ARG A 47 12.50 -21.07 -21.04
N THR A 48 13.74 -21.48 -20.78
CA THR A 48 14.70 -20.68 -20.00
C THR A 48 15.14 -19.41 -20.72
N ASP A 49 14.96 -19.32 -22.04
CA ASP A 49 15.29 -18.14 -22.84
C ASP A 49 14.19 -17.05 -22.77
N ILE A 50 13.04 -17.37 -22.17
CA ILE A 50 11.91 -16.45 -22.03
C ILE A 50 11.43 -16.28 -20.58
N ASP A 51 11.80 -17.18 -19.68
CA ASP A 51 11.43 -17.16 -18.28
C ASP A 51 12.58 -16.57 -17.44
N ASP A 52 12.27 -15.70 -16.48
CA ASP A 52 13.24 -15.12 -15.53
C ASP A 52 14.52 -14.47 -16.10
N VAL A 53 14.54 -14.10 -17.39
CA VAL A 53 15.72 -13.53 -18.09
C VAL A 53 16.27 -12.21 -17.52
N ARG A 54 15.54 -11.57 -16.61
CA ARG A 54 15.95 -10.34 -15.89
C ARG A 54 16.06 -10.55 -14.38
N ILE A 55 15.95 -11.78 -13.91
CA ILE A 55 16.08 -12.14 -12.50
C ILE A 55 17.52 -12.56 -12.25
N LYS A 56 18.20 -11.83 -11.38
CA LYS A 56 19.58 -12.15 -11.00
C LYS A 56 19.63 -13.39 -10.10
N GLU A 57 18.73 -13.46 -9.14
CA GLU A 57 18.67 -14.49 -8.11
C GLU A 57 17.30 -14.49 -7.44
N ILE A 58 16.83 -15.66 -7.00
CA ILE A 58 15.65 -15.81 -6.14
C ILE A 58 16.10 -16.47 -4.84
N VAL A 59 15.97 -15.73 -3.74
CA VAL A 59 16.33 -16.22 -2.40
C VAL A 59 15.04 -16.45 -1.59
N PRO A 60 14.85 -17.63 -0.99
CA PRO A 60 13.70 -17.89 -0.13
C PRO A 60 13.64 -16.95 1.07
N VAL A 61 12.43 -16.45 1.35
CA VAL A 61 12.12 -15.72 2.58
C VAL A 61 11.64 -16.72 3.63
N VAL A 62 12.05 -16.54 4.88
CA VAL A 62 11.58 -17.35 6.00
C VAL A 62 10.04 -17.34 6.05
N PRO A 63 9.36 -18.49 6.21
CA PRO A 63 7.91 -18.50 6.38
C PRO A 63 7.47 -17.65 7.59
N PRO A 64 6.35 -16.92 7.51
CA PRO A 64 5.84 -16.15 8.65
C PRO A 64 5.73 -16.95 9.95
N HIS A 65 5.24 -18.20 9.89
CA HIS A 65 5.02 -19.04 11.07
C HIS A 65 6.32 -19.26 11.85
N CYS A 66 7.46 -19.42 11.17
CA CYS A 66 8.73 -19.62 11.85
C CYS A 66 9.10 -18.39 12.70
N LEU A 67 8.82 -17.17 12.20
CA LEU A 67 9.06 -15.94 12.97
C LEU A 67 8.03 -15.71 14.08
N LEU A 68 6.78 -16.12 13.86
CA LEU A 68 5.73 -16.09 14.89
C LEU A 68 6.04 -17.06 16.04
N GLU A 69 6.70 -18.19 15.76
CA GLU A 69 7.17 -19.15 16.77
C GLU A 69 8.49 -18.73 17.43
N GLU A 70 9.44 -18.17 16.67
CA GLU A 70 10.71 -17.64 17.20
C GLU A 70 10.46 -16.44 18.13
N GLN A 71 9.50 -15.58 17.78
CA GLN A 71 9.19 -14.33 18.44
C GLN A 71 7.70 -14.27 18.78
N VAL A 72 7.33 -15.02 19.81
CA VAL A 72 5.94 -15.23 20.23
C VAL A 72 5.34 -13.96 20.83
N GLN A 73 4.12 -13.65 20.40
CA GLN A 73 3.31 -12.61 21.03
C GLN A 73 2.77 -13.10 22.38
N SER A 74 3.16 -12.45 23.48
CA SER A 74 2.59 -12.75 24.80
C SER A 74 1.13 -12.27 24.92
N GLU A 75 0.37 -12.86 25.84
CA GLU A 75 -1.02 -12.43 26.09
C GLU A 75 -1.11 -10.94 26.49
N LYS A 76 -0.13 -10.46 27.26
CA LYS A 76 -0.01 -9.03 27.62
C LYS A 76 0.09 -8.16 26.38
N VAL A 77 0.96 -8.53 25.42
CA VAL A 77 1.13 -7.81 24.16
C VAL A 77 -0.15 -7.88 23.32
N ALA A 78 -0.76 -9.06 23.18
CA ALA A 78 -2.00 -9.24 22.44
C ALA A 78 -3.11 -8.32 22.98
N ASN A 79 -3.32 -8.32 24.30
CA ASN A 79 -4.30 -7.46 24.96
C ASN A 79 -4.00 -5.97 24.76
N HIS A 80 -2.71 -5.59 24.82
CA HIS A 80 -2.29 -4.21 24.58
C HIS A 80 -2.60 -3.75 23.15
N VAL A 81 -2.33 -4.59 22.14
CA VAL A 81 -2.63 -4.29 20.73
C VAL A 81 -4.14 -4.20 20.51
N MET A 82 -4.91 -5.16 21.03
CA MET A 82 -6.38 -5.16 20.89
C MET A 82 -7.02 -3.92 21.54
N ALA A 83 -6.60 -3.57 22.75
CA ALA A 83 -7.07 -2.37 23.44
C ALA A 83 -6.72 -1.10 22.65
N GLY A 84 -5.51 -1.04 22.07
CA GLY A 84 -5.09 0.08 21.25
C GLY A 84 -5.94 0.24 19.99
N ARG A 85 -6.20 -0.85 19.27
CA ARG A 85 -7.06 -0.84 18.07
C ARG A 85 -8.48 -0.39 18.40
N HIS A 86 -9.04 -0.95 19.48
CA HIS A 86 -10.36 -0.55 19.95
C HIS A 86 -10.42 0.95 20.30
N ALA A 87 -9.40 1.50 20.95
CA ALA A 87 -9.34 2.93 21.25
C ALA A 87 -9.34 3.79 19.98
N VAL A 88 -8.57 3.42 18.96
CA VAL A 88 -8.57 4.12 17.67
C VAL A 88 -9.94 4.03 17.00
N ASP A 89 -10.61 2.87 17.03
CA ASP A 89 -11.97 2.71 16.51
C ASP A 89 -12.99 3.60 17.24
N GLN A 90 -12.89 3.73 18.56
CA GLN A 90 -13.77 4.63 19.33
C GLN A 90 -13.53 6.10 18.94
N ILE A 91 -12.29 6.51 18.72
CA ILE A 91 -11.96 7.88 18.28
C ILE A 91 -12.48 8.13 16.85
N LEU A 92 -12.23 7.21 15.93
CA LEU A 92 -12.68 7.32 14.53
C LEU A 92 -14.21 7.39 14.44
N SER A 93 -14.93 6.57 15.21
CA SER A 93 -16.39 6.58 15.27
C SER A 93 -16.98 7.74 16.09
N GLY A 94 -16.15 8.51 16.78
CA GLY A 94 -16.57 9.65 17.61
C GLY A 94 -17.18 9.30 18.97
N LYS A 95 -17.05 8.05 19.39
CA LYS A 95 -17.45 7.56 20.73
C LYS A 95 -16.44 7.94 21.82
N ASP A 96 -15.19 8.14 21.44
CA ASP A 96 -14.14 8.74 22.26
C ASP A 96 -13.82 10.13 21.69
N ASP A 97 -13.77 11.14 22.56
CA ASP A 97 -13.56 12.54 22.18
C ASP A 97 -12.08 12.95 22.20
N ARG A 98 -11.17 12.02 22.48
CA ARG A 98 -9.73 12.23 22.32
C ARG A 98 -9.34 12.38 20.85
N MET A 99 -8.09 12.77 20.63
CA MET A 99 -7.43 12.76 19.33
C MET A 99 -6.31 11.73 19.35
N PHE A 100 -6.17 10.90 18.32
CA PHE A 100 -4.98 10.05 18.23
C PHE A 100 -3.83 10.74 17.50
N VAL A 101 -2.59 10.46 17.91
CA VAL A 101 -1.40 11.11 17.36
C VAL A 101 -0.39 10.05 16.94
N VAL A 102 -0.10 9.95 15.65
CA VAL A 102 0.94 9.06 15.11
C VAL A 102 2.24 9.83 15.03
N CYS A 103 3.16 9.58 15.97
CA CYS A 103 4.34 10.41 16.18
C CYS A 103 5.62 9.57 16.29
N GLY A 104 6.66 9.92 15.55
CA GLY A 104 7.94 9.22 15.62
C GLY A 104 8.80 9.39 14.38
N PRO A 105 9.92 8.66 14.28
CA PRO A 105 10.90 8.85 13.22
C PRO A 105 10.32 8.67 11.82
N CYS A 106 10.86 9.38 10.83
CA CYS A 106 10.46 9.21 9.43
C CYS A 106 10.58 7.74 9.00
N SER A 107 11.71 7.11 9.33
CA SER A 107 11.96 5.67 9.23
C SER A 107 12.92 5.20 10.33
N ILE A 108 12.80 3.95 10.74
CA ILE A 108 13.65 3.32 11.76
C ILE A 108 14.84 2.65 11.09
N HIS A 109 16.06 3.11 11.39
CA HIS A 109 17.32 2.49 10.93
C HIS A 109 18.17 1.94 12.09
N ASP A 110 17.93 2.43 13.32
CA ASP A 110 18.59 1.99 14.55
C ASP A 110 17.53 1.59 15.59
N VAL A 111 17.51 0.30 15.93
CA VAL A 111 16.59 -0.30 16.92
C VAL A 111 16.83 0.27 18.32
N LYS A 112 18.07 0.59 18.69
CA LYS A 112 18.41 1.14 20.00
C LYS A 112 17.83 2.55 20.16
N ALA A 113 18.10 3.42 19.19
CA ALA A 113 17.54 4.77 19.16
C ALA A 113 16.00 4.75 19.15
N ALA A 114 15.38 3.79 18.44
CA ALA A 114 13.93 3.64 18.43
C ALA A 114 13.35 3.31 19.81
N LYS A 115 13.98 2.38 20.56
CA LYS A 115 13.55 2.04 21.93
C LYS A 115 13.73 3.21 22.89
N GLU A 116 14.81 3.98 22.77
CA GLU A 116 15.01 5.18 23.59
C GLU A 116 13.95 6.25 23.30
N TYR A 117 13.66 6.50 22.02
CA TYR A 117 12.59 7.39 21.61
C TYR A 117 11.23 6.93 22.17
N ALA A 118 10.94 5.63 22.12
CA ALA A 118 9.72 5.04 22.64
C ALA A 118 9.56 5.25 24.15
N ALA A 119 10.64 5.09 24.93
CA ALA A 119 10.63 5.33 26.37
C ALA A 119 10.27 6.79 26.68
N LYS A 120 10.91 7.75 26.00
CA LYS A 120 10.60 9.18 26.16
C LYS A 120 9.16 9.50 25.71
N LEU A 121 8.71 8.93 24.60
CA LEU A 121 7.34 9.15 24.09
C LEU A 121 6.29 8.60 25.06
N LYS A 122 6.54 7.44 25.68
CA LYS A 122 5.66 6.84 26.68
C LYS A 122 5.42 7.78 27.87
N GLU A 123 6.48 8.37 28.40
CA GLU A 123 6.37 9.33 29.52
C GLU A 123 5.56 10.58 29.13
N ALA A 124 5.73 11.08 27.91
CA ALA A 124 4.95 12.19 27.40
C ALA A 124 3.47 11.82 27.19
N ALA A 125 3.21 10.65 26.59
CA ALA A 125 1.88 10.15 26.31
C ALA A 125 1.06 9.95 27.60
N ALA A 126 1.68 9.41 28.66
CA ALA A 126 1.02 9.19 29.94
C ALA A 126 0.48 10.50 30.57
N LYS A 127 1.19 11.63 30.38
CA LYS A 127 0.74 12.94 30.89
C LYS A 127 -0.47 13.49 30.14
N LEU A 128 -0.67 13.05 28.89
CA LEU A 128 -1.66 13.59 27.95
C LEU A 128 -2.80 12.60 27.65
N GLU A 129 -2.83 11.44 28.30
CA GLU A 129 -3.70 10.30 27.95
C GLU A 129 -5.21 10.61 27.97
N LYS A 130 -5.63 11.63 28.73
CA LYS A 130 -7.02 12.08 28.83
C LYS A 130 -7.49 12.84 27.59
N ASP A 131 -6.56 13.32 26.78
CA ASP A 131 -6.82 14.20 25.63
C ASP A 131 -6.28 13.57 24.33
N LEU A 132 -5.13 12.89 24.42
CA LEU A 132 -4.45 12.28 23.29
C LEU A 132 -4.28 10.77 23.45
N PHE A 133 -4.46 10.04 22.35
CA PHE A 133 -4.06 8.64 22.23
C PHE A 133 -2.82 8.54 21.34
N VAL A 134 -1.64 8.43 21.95
CA VAL A 134 -0.36 8.50 21.21
C VAL A 134 0.04 7.11 20.71
N ILE A 135 0.38 7.05 19.42
CA ILE A 135 0.89 5.87 18.71
C ILE A 135 2.27 6.22 18.18
N MET A 136 3.28 5.40 18.50
CA MET A 136 4.61 5.56 17.92
C MET A 136 4.58 5.22 16.44
N ARG A 137 5.13 6.09 15.61
CA ARG A 137 5.39 5.81 14.20
C ARG A 137 6.62 4.89 14.06
N VAL A 138 6.42 3.68 13.54
CA VAL A 138 7.45 2.63 13.39
C VAL A 138 7.55 2.21 11.91
N TYR A 139 8.03 3.10 11.06
CA TYR A 139 8.09 2.86 9.62
C TYR A 139 9.44 2.25 9.26
N PHE A 140 9.44 1.09 8.60
CA PHE A 140 10.69 0.40 8.26
C PHE A 140 11.29 0.84 6.94
N GLU A 141 10.50 1.36 6.02
CA GLU A 141 10.95 1.77 4.69
C GLU A 141 10.33 3.11 4.29
N LYS A 142 11.03 3.83 3.40
CA LYS A 142 10.50 4.99 2.68
C LYS A 142 10.42 4.68 1.19
N PRO A 143 9.22 4.68 0.57
CA PRO A 143 9.08 4.50 -0.87
C PRO A 143 9.82 5.61 -1.64
N ARG A 144 10.75 5.21 -2.53
CA ARG A 144 11.63 6.12 -3.27
C ARG A 144 11.62 5.78 -4.76
N THR A 145 11.58 6.81 -5.60
CA THR A 145 11.74 6.71 -7.07
C THR A 145 13.21 6.79 -7.51
N THR A 146 14.13 7.06 -6.58
CA THR A 146 15.57 7.17 -6.81
C THR A 146 16.36 6.17 -5.95
N VAL A 147 17.61 5.90 -6.35
CA VAL A 147 18.53 5.01 -5.62
C VAL A 147 18.76 5.54 -4.19
N GLY A 148 18.76 4.63 -3.21
CA GLY A 148 18.95 4.93 -1.80
C GLY A 148 18.72 3.73 -0.90
N TRP A 149 18.93 3.92 0.41
CA TRP A 149 18.63 2.90 1.41
C TRP A 149 17.15 2.48 1.34
N LYS A 150 16.92 1.16 1.38
CA LYS A 150 15.62 0.51 1.14
C LYS A 150 14.85 0.19 2.42
N GLY A 151 15.33 0.65 3.57
CA GLY A 151 14.67 0.42 4.85
C GLY A 151 15.22 -0.77 5.63
N LEU A 152 14.81 -0.87 6.90
CA LEU A 152 15.32 -1.85 7.86
C LEU A 152 14.99 -3.29 7.49
N ILE A 153 13.80 -3.53 6.93
CA ILE A 153 13.42 -4.88 6.49
C ILE A 153 14.32 -5.30 5.32
N ASN A 154 14.47 -4.46 4.30
CA ASN A 154 15.26 -4.81 3.13
C ASN A 154 16.76 -4.85 3.41
N ASP A 155 17.31 -3.82 4.04
CA ASP A 155 18.74 -3.63 4.24
C ASP A 155 19.07 -3.28 5.71
N PRO A 156 18.99 -4.26 6.62
CA PRO A 156 19.11 -4.07 8.08
C PRO A 156 20.50 -3.69 8.57
N ARG A 157 21.51 -3.70 7.70
CA ARG A 157 22.90 -3.36 7.99
C ARG A 157 23.34 -2.04 7.36
N LEU A 158 22.45 -1.39 6.61
CA LEU A 158 22.72 -0.11 5.92
C LEU A 158 23.88 -0.21 4.91
N ASP A 159 24.19 -1.41 4.44
CA ASP A 159 25.37 -1.72 3.63
C ASP A 159 25.02 -2.14 2.19
N GLY A 160 23.73 -2.25 1.87
CA GLY A 160 23.25 -2.70 0.57
C GLY A 160 23.28 -4.22 0.41
N SER A 161 23.36 -4.99 1.50
CA SER A 161 23.41 -6.46 1.46
C SER A 161 22.06 -7.16 1.27
N TYR A 162 20.95 -6.42 1.36
CA TYR A 162 19.59 -6.93 1.15
C TYR A 162 19.20 -8.14 2.02
N ARG A 163 19.64 -8.16 3.28
CA ARG A 163 19.39 -9.28 4.22
C ARG A 163 17.96 -9.27 4.78
N ILE A 164 16.98 -9.52 3.91
CA ILE A 164 15.55 -9.45 4.23
C ILE A 164 15.17 -10.33 5.43
N ASN A 165 15.67 -11.56 5.50
CA ASN A 165 15.40 -12.47 6.64
C ASN A 165 15.95 -11.95 7.99
N GLU A 166 17.04 -11.18 7.98
CA GLU A 166 17.55 -10.51 9.18
C GLU A 166 16.68 -9.28 9.51
N GLY A 167 16.26 -8.53 8.49
CA GLY A 167 15.44 -7.34 8.67
C GLY A 167 14.03 -7.65 9.18
N LEU A 168 13.39 -8.72 8.71
CA LEU A 168 12.10 -9.19 9.23
C LEU A 168 12.17 -9.54 10.72
N ARG A 169 13.22 -10.27 11.14
CA ARG A 169 13.46 -10.56 12.57
C ARG A 169 13.66 -9.31 13.42
N LYS A 170 14.43 -8.33 12.92
CA LYS A 170 14.65 -7.06 13.61
C LYS A 170 13.35 -6.23 13.71
N ALA A 171 12.58 -6.18 12.63
CA ALA A 171 11.33 -5.43 12.58
C ALA A 171 10.28 -6.01 13.55
N ARG A 172 10.06 -7.33 13.52
CA ARG A 172 9.14 -8.01 14.44
C ARG A 172 9.60 -7.91 15.89
N GLY A 173 10.88 -8.16 16.15
CA GLY A 173 11.47 -8.02 17.49
C GLY A 173 11.26 -6.62 18.08
N LEU A 174 11.54 -5.56 17.30
CA LEU A 174 11.28 -4.19 17.73
C LEU A 174 9.80 -3.95 18.05
N LEU A 175 8.87 -4.44 17.22
CA LEU A 175 7.44 -4.26 17.49
C LEU A 175 7.00 -4.98 18.77
N LEU A 176 7.53 -6.18 19.07
CA LEU A 176 7.30 -6.86 20.33
C LEU A 176 7.80 -6.04 21.51
N ASP A 177 9.06 -5.60 21.45
CA ASP A 177 9.70 -4.79 22.49
C ASP A 177 8.87 -3.54 22.81
N LEU A 178 8.43 -2.82 21.77
CA LEU A 178 7.62 -1.60 21.93
C LEU A 178 6.27 -1.89 22.61
N ASN A 179 5.58 -2.94 22.20
CA ASN A 179 4.30 -3.31 22.83
C ASN A 179 4.50 -3.83 24.26
N GLU A 180 5.60 -4.53 24.57
CA GLU A 180 5.94 -4.95 25.94
C GLU A 180 6.23 -3.76 26.85
N MET A 181 6.87 -2.73 26.30
CA MET A 181 7.05 -1.42 26.93
C MET A 181 5.72 -0.68 27.11
N GLY A 182 4.62 -1.12 26.50
CA GLY A 182 3.31 -0.47 26.53
C GLY A 182 3.20 0.73 25.59
N VAL A 183 3.98 0.73 24.50
CA VAL A 183 3.96 1.74 23.46
C VAL A 183 3.28 1.18 22.22
N HIS A 184 2.14 1.76 21.84
CA HIS A 184 1.41 1.39 20.63
C HIS A 184 2.23 1.70 19.37
N ALA A 185 2.26 0.78 18.40
CA ALA A 185 3.00 0.94 17.16
C ALA A 185 2.07 1.14 15.95
N GLY A 186 2.43 2.10 15.09
CA GLY A 186 1.79 2.35 13.80
C GLY A 186 2.78 2.22 12.64
N VAL A 187 2.38 1.55 11.56
CA VAL A 187 3.25 1.22 10.42
C VAL A 187 2.61 1.62 9.08
N GLU A 188 3.41 1.66 8.01
CA GLU A 188 2.92 1.76 6.63
C GLU A 188 3.12 0.41 5.93
N PHE A 189 2.06 -0.08 5.27
CA PHE A 189 2.09 -1.34 4.54
C PHE A 189 2.40 -1.06 3.07
N LEU A 190 3.51 -1.62 2.59
CA LEU A 190 4.07 -1.35 1.25
C LEU A 190 3.90 -2.48 0.24
N ASP A 191 3.55 -3.67 0.73
CA ASP A 191 3.39 -4.87 -0.05
C ASP A 191 2.37 -5.81 0.63
N THR A 192 2.00 -6.90 -0.04
CA THR A 192 0.98 -7.85 0.43
C THR A 192 1.53 -9.05 1.18
N ILE A 193 2.84 -9.11 1.43
CA ILE A 193 3.54 -10.25 2.04
C ILE A 193 4.00 -9.87 3.45
N SER A 194 4.71 -8.75 3.61
CA SER A 194 5.25 -8.28 4.89
C SER A 194 4.22 -8.16 6.01
N PRO A 195 2.92 -7.81 5.78
CA PRO A 195 1.92 -7.81 6.84
C PRO A 195 1.80 -9.15 7.57
N GLN A 196 1.99 -10.28 6.87
CA GLN A 196 1.87 -11.62 7.47
C GLN A 196 2.90 -11.88 8.59
N PHE A 197 3.98 -11.08 8.65
CA PHE A 197 5.06 -11.19 9.63
C PHE A 197 4.92 -10.26 10.85
N ILE A 198 4.16 -9.17 10.72
CA ILE A 198 4.20 -8.08 11.70
C ILE A 198 2.82 -7.50 12.07
N ALA A 199 1.77 -7.75 11.28
CA ALA A 199 0.48 -7.06 11.45
C ALA A 199 -0.20 -7.39 12.79
N ASP A 200 0.09 -8.55 13.38
CA ASP A 200 -0.36 -8.95 14.72
C ASP A 200 0.06 -7.96 15.82
N LEU A 201 1.11 -7.18 15.61
CA LEU A 201 1.70 -6.24 16.58
C LEU A 201 1.38 -4.76 16.30
N VAL A 202 0.57 -4.50 15.27
CA VAL A 202 0.28 -3.15 14.76
C VAL A 202 -1.07 -2.66 15.31
N VAL A 203 -1.10 -1.44 15.85
CA VAL A 203 -2.32 -0.78 16.34
C VAL A 203 -2.98 0.08 15.27
N TRP A 204 -2.21 0.64 14.34
CA TRP A 204 -2.71 1.48 13.25
C TRP A 204 -1.85 1.33 11.99
N GLY A 205 -2.47 1.27 10.83
CA GLY A 205 -1.80 1.13 9.53
C GLY A 205 -1.99 2.34 8.62
N ALA A 206 -1.05 2.56 7.71
CA ALA A 206 -1.18 3.51 6.62
C ALA A 206 -0.96 2.86 5.26
N ILE A 207 -1.68 3.34 4.24
CA ILE A 207 -1.36 3.16 2.83
C ILE A 207 -0.82 4.47 2.28
N GLY A 208 0.35 4.38 1.63
CA GLY A 208 1.10 5.51 1.13
C GLY A 208 0.44 6.21 -0.07
N ALA A 209 0.74 7.49 -0.27
CA ALA A 209 0.15 8.30 -1.33
C ALA A 209 0.36 7.74 -2.76
N ARG A 210 1.41 6.94 -2.97
CA ARG A 210 1.71 6.29 -4.25
C ARG A 210 1.03 4.94 -4.44
N THR A 211 0.48 4.36 -3.38
CA THR A 211 -0.19 3.06 -3.39
C THR A 211 -1.68 3.17 -3.06
N THR A 212 -2.19 4.34 -2.67
CA THR A 212 -3.64 4.57 -2.44
C THR A 212 -4.51 4.25 -3.66
N GLU A 213 -4.02 4.49 -4.88
CA GLU A 213 -4.74 4.10 -6.12
C GLU A 213 -4.56 2.64 -6.51
N SER A 214 -3.62 1.93 -5.89
CA SER A 214 -3.37 0.52 -6.18
C SER A 214 -4.50 -0.34 -5.65
N GLN A 215 -5.15 -1.08 -6.55
CA GLN A 215 -6.24 -1.99 -6.20
C GLN A 215 -5.79 -3.03 -5.16
N VAL A 216 -4.64 -3.65 -5.38
CA VAL A 216 -4.07 -4.65 -4.46
C VAL A 216 -3.86 -4.10 -3.04
N HIS A 217 -3.54 -2.81 -2.88
CA HIS A 217 -3.39 -2.20 -1.55
C HIS A 217 -4.73 -1.89 -0.89
N ARG A 218 -5.78 -1.62 -1.67
CA ARG A 218 -7.15 -1.45 -1.15
C ARG A 218 -7.72 -2.78 -0.67
N GLU A 219 -7.44 -3.84 -1.42
CA GLU A 219 -7.79 -5.23 -1.07
C GLU A 219 -6.99 -5.71 0.15
N LEU A 220 -5.71 -5.34 0.26
CA LEU A 220 -4.92 -5.59 1.47
C LEU A 220 -5.55 -4.90 2.68
N ALA A 221 -5.82 -3.59 2.58
CA ALA A 221 -6.37 -2.80 3.68
C ALA A 221 -7.72 -3.34 4.20
N SER A 222 -8.52 -3.96 3.34
CA SER A 222 -9.77 -4.60 3.73
C SER A 222 -9.60 -5.88 4.56
N GLY A 223 -8.40 -6.47 4.56
CA GLY A 223 -8.02 -7.64 5.36
C GLY A 223 -7.18 -7.33 6.59
N ILE A 224 -6.57 -6.14 6.68
CA ILE A 224 -5.75 -5.74 7.83
C ILE A 224 -6.61 -5.63 9.09
N SER A 225 -6.14 -6.24 10.18
CA SER A 225 -6.85 -6.32 11.49
C SER A 225 -6.81 -5.04 12.33
N ALA A 226 -6.25 -3.96 11.80
CA ALA A 226 -6.11 -2.65 12.44
C ALA A 226 -6.81 -1.56 11.60
N PRO A 227 -7.14 -0.40 12.20
CA PRO A 227 -7.56 0.77 11.44
C PRO A 227 -6.51 1.19 10.40
N VAL A 228 -6.96 1.52 9.19
CA VAL A 228 -6.07 1.88 8.07
C VAL A 228 -6.38 3.28 7.55
N GLY A 229 -5.37 4.14 7.52
CA GLY A 229 -5.46 5.45 6.90
C GLY A 229 -4.92 5.46 5.46
N PHE A 230 -5.67 6.06 4.53
CA PHE A 230 -5.25 6.24 3.13
C PHE A 230 -4.81 7.67 2.88
N LYS A 231 -3.56 7.87 2.43
CA LYS A 231 -3.07 9.21 2.06
C LYS A 231 -3.70 9.69 0.76
N ASN A 232 -4.04 10.99 0.69
CA ASN A 232 -4.37 11.63 -0.59
C ASN A 232 -3.23 11.50 -1.60
N GLY A 233 -3.56 11.56 -2.89
CA GLY A 233 -2.58 11.41 -3.98
C GLY A 233 -1.47 12.48 -3.90
N THR A 234 -0.30 12.22 -4.49
CA THR A 234 0.86 13.13 -4.41
C THR A 234 0.61 14.51 -5.02
N SER A 235 -0.40 14.64 -5.90
CA SER A 235 -0.88 15.90 -6.47
C SER A 235 -1.89 16.65 -5.60
N GLY A 236 -2.22 16.16 -4.39
CA GLY A 236 -3.23 16.75 -3.52
C GLY A 236 -4.64 16.19 -3.69
N ASN A 237 -4.86 15.26 -4.63
CA ASN A 237 -6.19 14.73 -4.91
C ASN A 237 -6.73 13.87 -3.74
N ILE A 238 -7.73 14.43 -3.04
CA ILE A 238 -8.42 13.83 -1.87
C ILE A 238 -9.34 12.69 -2.29
N LYS A 239 -9.97 12.77 -3.47
CA LYS A 239 -10.95 11.77 -3.94
C LYS A 239 -10.34 10.37 -3.99
N ILE A 240 -9.07 10.26 -4.38
CA ILE A 240 -8.30 9.02 -4.40
C ILE A 240 -8.34 8.29 -3.04
N ALA A 241 -8.18 9.04 -1.95
CA ALA A 241 -8.21 8.48 -0.60
C ALA A 241 -9.62 8.09 -0.16
N VAL A 242 -10.64 8.88 -0.54
CA VAL A 242 -12.04 8.56 -0.25
C VAL A 242 -12.47 7.30 -1.00
N ASP A 243 -12.15 7.18 -2.29
CA ASP A 243 -12.40 5.98 -3.10
C ASP A 243 -11.69 4.75 -2.49
N ALA A 244 -10.47 4.92 -2.00
CA ALA A 244 -9.73 3.85 -1.34
C ALA A 244 -10.36 3.45 0.00
N CYS A 245 -10.89 4.41 0.77
CA CYS A 245 -11.65 4.11 1.99
C CYS A 245 -12.92 3.32 1.66
N MET A 246 -13.66 3.69 0.60
CA MET A 246 -14.83 2.93 0.15
C MET A 246 -14.44 1.50 -0.24
N ALA A 247 -13.39 1.35 -1.04
CA ALA A 247 -12.91 0.05 -1.49
C ALA A 247 -12.45 -0.82 -0.29
N GLY A 248 -11.63 -0.27 0.61
CA GLY A 248 -11.13 -0.99 1.79
C GLY A 248 -12.23 -1.44 2.76
N ARG A 249 -13.42 -0.83 2.72
CA ARG A 249 -14.59 -1.26 3.50
C ARG A 249 -15.33 -2.45 2.89
N GLY A 250 -15.11 -2.75 1.61
CA GLY A 250 -15.71 -3.88 0.91
C GLY A 250 -14.96 -5.20 1.14
N ALA A 251 -15.65 -6.32 0.95
CA ALA A 251 -15.03 -7.64 0.89
C ALA A 251 -14.30 -7.84 -0.45
N HIS A 252 -13.11 -8.45 -0.40
CA HIS A 252 -12.24 -8.67 -1.56
C HIS A 252 -11.64 -10.06 -1.59
N SER A 253 -11.06 -10.42 -2.74
CA SER A 253 -10.19 -11.60 -2.89
C SER A 253 -8.91 -11.19 -3.61
N PHE A 254 -7.74 -11.47 -3.03
CA PHE A 254 -6.45 -11.09 -3.62
C PHE A 254 -5.36 -12.12 -3.31
N LEU A 255 -4.23 -12.02 -4.03
CA LEU A 255 -3.09 -12.91 -3.86
C LEU A 255 -2.15 -12.44 -2.74
N SER A 256 -1.78 -13.36 -1.85
CA SER A 256 -0.80 -13.15 -0.78
C SER A 256 -0.14 -14.49 -0.44
N VAL A 257 0.41 -14.64 0.77
CA VAL A 257 0.98 -15.87 1.30
C VAL A 257 0.25 -16.32 2.57
N THR A 258 0.19 -17.63 2.77
CA THR A 258 -0.17 -18.24 4.05
C THR A 258 0.90 -17.96 5.12
N LYS A 259 0.59 -18.21 6.39
CA LYS A 259 1.61 -18.19 7.46
C LYS A 259 2.72 -19.21 7.21
N GLN A 260 2.46 -20.30 6.47
CA GLN A 260 3.46 -21.29 6.08
C GLN A 260 4.30 -20.86 4.86
N GLY A 261 4.08 -19.66 4.31
CA GLY A 261 4.87 -19.11 3.19
C GLY A 261 4.43 -19.56 1.80
N MET A 262 3.34 -20.32 1.68
CA MET A 262 2.77 -20.71 0.38
C MET A 262 1.94 -19.57 -0.22
N ALA A 263 2.03 -19.34 -1.53
CA ALA A 263 1.11 -18.46 -2.24
C ALA A 263 -0.35 -18.89 -2.02
N ALA A 264 -1.26 -17.93 -1.86
CA ALA A 264 -2.66 -18.19 -1.52
C ALA A 264 -3.60 -17.08 -1.98
N ILE A 265 -4.87 -17.46 -2.15
CA ILE A 265 -6.00 -16.54 -2.31
C ILE A 265 -6.50 -16.17 -0.91
N VAL A 266 -6.50 -14.89 -0.58
CA VAL A 266 -7.02 -14.34 0.67
C VAL A 266 -8.38 -13.72 0.43
N HIS A 267 -9.40 -14.16 1.18
CA HIS A 267 -10.75 -13.61 1.14
C HIS A 267 -11.00 -12.73 2.37
N THR A 268 -11.35 -11.46 2.17
CA THR A 268 -11.52 -10.49 3.26
C THR A 268 -13.00 -10.14 3.50
N LYS A 269 -13.31 -9.62 4.69
CA LYS A 269 -14.65 -9.19 5.12
C LYS A 269 -14.89 -7.69 4.92
N GLY A 270 -13.85 -6.91 4.66
CA GLY A 270 -13.91 -5.45 4.68
C GLY A 270 -13.42 -4.85 6.00
N ASN A 271 -12.84 -3.65 5.93
CA ASN A 271 -12.34 -2.91 7.08
C ASN A 271 -13.12 -1.60 7.24
N SER A 272 -13.99 -1.56 8.25
CA SER A 272 -14.86 -0.40 8.54
C SER A 272 -14.13 0.77 9.22
N ALA A 273 -12.85 0.61 9.57
CA ALA A 273 -12.03 1.64 10.21
C ALA A 273 -11.12 2.39 9.20
N CYS A 274 -11.38 2.25 7.91
CA CYS A 274 -10.70 3.03 6.87
C CYS A 274 -11.01 4.54 6.97
N HIS A 275 -9.99 5.39 6.91
CA HIS A 275 -10.11 6.85 6.99
C HIS A 275 -9.09 7.59 6.10
N VAL A 276 -9.33 8.88 5.85
CA VAL A 276 -8.47 9.70 5.00
C VAL A 276 -7.28 10.27 5.78
N ILE A 277 -6.11 10.32 5.14
CA ILE A 277 -4.94 11.08 5.62
C ILE A 277 -4.66 12.23 4.64
N LEU A 278 -4.73 13.47 5.11
CA LEU A 278 -4.35 14.67 4.36
C LEU A 278 -2.87 14.98 4.59
N ARG A 279 -2.09 15.05 3.51
CA ARG A 279 -0.62 15.18 3.54
C ARG A 279 -0.04 16.23 2.59
N GLY A 280 -0.90 17.11 2.10
CA GLY A 280 -0.62 18.11 1.06
C GLY A 280 -0.51 17.51 -0.34
N GLY A 281 -0.11 18.33 -1.29
CA GLY A 281 0.12 17.98 -2.69
C GLY A 281 1.34 18.66 -3.28
N GLN A 282 1.67 18.29 -4.51
CA GLN A 282 2.61 19.03 -5.34
C GLN A 282 1.90 19.36 -6.66
N ASN A 283 1.85 20.63 -7.00
CA ASN A 283 1.22 21.07 -8.24
C ASN A 283 2.11 20.76 -9.47
N PRO A 284 1.60 20.88 -10.70
CA PRO A 284 2.39 20.62 -11.92
C PRO A 284 3.63 21.51 -12.07
N ALA A 285 3.65 22.68 -11.43
CA ALA A 285 4.82 23.57 -11.38
C ALA A 285 5.89 23.11 -10.37
N GLY A 286 5.61 22.05 -9.60
CA GLY A 286 6.53 21.48 -8.61
C GLY A 286 6.46 22.13 -7.23
N GLU A 287 5.51 23.03 -6.99
CA GLU A 287 5.34 23.71 -5.72
C GLU A 287 4.53 22.85 -4.74
N TYR A 288 4.89 22.89 -3.45
CA TYR A 288 4.16 22.16 -2.43
C TYR A 288 2.97 22.99 -1.95
N GLU A 289 1.81 22.33 -1.92
CA GLU A 289 0.57 22.91 -1.42
C GLU A 289 0.12 22.16 -0.18
N SER A 290 -0.19 22.91 0.88
CA SER A 290 -0.78 22.36 2.10
C SER A 290 -2.27 22.13 1.93
N ASN A 291 -2.81 21.13 2.63
CA ASN A 291 -4.25 20.84 2.70
C ASN A 291 -4.72 20.57 4.14
N TYR A 292 -4.11 21.23 5.13
CA TYR A 292 -4.54 21.18 6.53
C TYR A 292 -5.52 22.30 6.91
N ASP A 293 -5.89 23.16 5.96
CA ASP A 293 -6.83 24.27 6.13
C ASP A 293 -8.30 23.80 6.25
N GLN A 294 -9.18 24.69 6.73
CA GLN A 294 -10.59 24.37 6.96
C GLN A 294 -11.33 23.96 5.68
N ASP A 295 -11.01 24.54 4.52
CA ASP A 295 -11.68 24.22 3.25
C ASP A 295 -11.32 22.80 2.80
N SER A 296 -10.05 22.41 2.96
CA SER A 296 -9.58 21.05 2.70
C SER A 296 -10.26 20.03 3.62
N ILE A 297 -10.43 20.35 4.91
CA ILE A 297 -11.18 19.49 5.85
C ILE A 297 -12.65 19.40 5.45
N LYS A 298 -13.27 20.51 5.03
CA LYS A 298 -14.67 20.52 4.55
C LYS A 298 -14.85 19.67 3.30
N LYS A 299 -13.88 19.68 2.37
CA LYS A 299 -13.89 18.80 1.19
C LYS A 299 -13.91 17.33 1.60
N VAL A 300 -13.10 16.92 2.58
CA VAL A 300 -13.14 15.55 3.11
C VAL A 300 -14.51 15.23 3.69
N GLU A 301 -15.07 16.12 4.51
CA GLU A 301 -16.39 15.94 5.12
C GLU A 301 -17.48 15.73 4.06
N THR A 302 -17.53 16.60 3.05
CA THR A 302 -18.49 16.53 1.94
C THR A 302 -18.33 15.23 1.16
N MET A 303 -17.11 14.86 0.76
CA MET A 303 -16.86 13.65 -0.04
C MET A 303 -17.16 12.36 0.72
N MET A 304 -16.74 12.26 1.99
CA MET A 304 -17.01 11.07 2.81
C MET A 304 -18.50 10.92 3.10
N THR A 305 -19.20 12.02 3.40
CA THR A 305 -20.66 12.01 3.61
C THR A 305 -21.40 11.58 2.34
N ALA A 306 -21.01 12.11 1.17
CA ALA A 306 -21.58 11.71 -0.11
C ALA A 306 -21.33 10.22 -0.43
N ALA A 307 -20.23 9.66 0.07
CA ALA A 307 -19.89 8.24 -0.02
C ALA A 307 -20.59 7.36 1.04
N GLY A 308 -21.43 7.93 1.92
CA GLY A 308 -22.09 7.20 3.01
C GLY A 308 -21.14 6.77 4.14
N ILE A 309 -19.97 7.42 4.27
CA ILE A 309 -18.97 7.12 5.30
C ILE A 309 -18.95 8.26 6.33
N SER A 310 -18.94 7.94 7.62
CA SER A 310 -18.76 8.93 8.67
C SER A 310 -17.44 9.70 8.48
N PRO A 311 -17.47 11.05 8.40
CA PRO A 311 -16.27 11.84 8.19
C PRO A 311 -15.21 11.62 9.28
N ALA A 312 -14.03 11.16 8.86
CA ALA A 312 -12.87 10.96 9.71
C ALA A 312 -11.59 11.24 8.93
N CYS A 313 -10.80 12.18 9.42
CA CYS A 313 -9.56 12.63 8.80
C CYS A 313 -8.41 12.64 9.80
N VAL A 314 -7.25 12.20 9.34
CA VAL A 314 -5.95 12.41 9.98
C VAL A 314 -5.16 13.41 9.17
N VAL A 315 -4.52 14.38 9.81
CA VAL A 315 -3.74 15.39 9.11
C VAL A 315 -2.24 15.20 9.39
N ASP A 316 -1.47 14.97 8.33
CA ASP A 316 -0.02 14.84 8.38
C ASP A 316 0.63 16.23 8.41
N CYS A 317 1.34 16.55 9.50
CA CYS A 317 2.02 17.83 9.67
C CYS A 317 3.30 17.95 8.84
N SER A 318 3.87 16.83 8.37
CA SER A 318 5.14 16.77 7.64
C SER A 318 4.93 16.95 6.13
N HIS A 319 5.84 16.43 5.31
CA HIS A 319 5.61 16.20 3.89
C HIS A 319 5.23 17.48 3.12
N ALA A 320 4.26 17.43 2.19
CA ALA A 320 3.90 18.62 1.41
C ALA A 320 3.20 19.67 2.27
N ASN A 321 2.49 19.27 3.34
CA ASN A 321 1.96 20.19 4.33
C ASN A 321 3.05 21.04 5.03
N SER A 322 4.23 20.47 5.24
CA SER A 322 5.39 21.20 5.76
C SER A 322 6.23 21.90 4.68
N CYS A 323 5.86 21.81 3.40
CA CYS A 323 6.71 22.14 2.26
C CYS A 323 8.08 21.43 2.30
N LYS A 324 8.10 20.21 2.84
CA LYS A 324 9.30 19.40 3.17
C LYS A 324 10.30 20.10 4.12
N LYS A 325 9.83 21.02 4.96
CA LYS A 325 10.62 21.69 5.99
C LYS A 325 10.15 21.21 7.36
N HIS A 326 10.94 20.38 8.03
CA HIS A 326 10.58 19.83 9.34
C HIS A 326 10.27 20.91 10.38
N THR A 327 10.87 22.10 10.27
CA THR A 327 10.60 23.29 11.10
C THR A 327 9.21 23.88 10.91
N ASN A 328 8.50 23.53 9.83
CA ASN A 328 7.13 23.98 9.57
C ASN A 328 6.07 23.04 10.17
N GLN A 329 6.45 21.85 10.66
CA GLN A 329 5.50 20.93 11.30
C GLN A 329 4.76 21.55 12.50
N PRO A 330 5.40 22.37 13.38
CA PRO A 330 4.68 23.05 14.46
C PRO A 330 3.65 24.07 13.95
N ILE A 331 3.90 24.70 12.79
CA ILE A 331 2.96 25.65 12.18
C ILE A 331 1.70 24.90 11.73
N ALA A 332 1.87 23.77 11.06
CA ALA A 332 0.75 22.90 10.68
C ALA A 332 0.02 22.36 11.92
N GLY A 333 0.75 21.89 12.93
CA GLY A 333 0.20 21.42 14.20
C GLY A 333 -0.66 22.46 14.90
N ASN A 334 -0.19 23.71 14.97
CA ASN A 334 -0.94 24.82 15.55
C ASN A 334 -2.20 25.19 14.75
N ALA A 335 -2.12 25.18 13.41
CA ALA A 335 -3.27 25.43 12.56
C ALA A 335 -4.36 24.35 12.72
N ILE A 336 -3.95 23.10 12.91
CA ILE A 336 -4.86 21.98 13.21
C ILE A 336 -5.44 22.12 14.61
N ALA A 337 -4.61 22.41 15.62
CA ALA A 337 -5.02 22.62 17.00
C ALA A 337 -6.08 23.72 17.11
N LYS A 338 -5.92 24.84 16.38
CA LYS A 338 -6.92 25.91 16.32
C LYS A 338 -8.28 25.41 15.85
N GLN A 339 -8.34 24.69 14.73
CA GLN A 339 -9.59 24.14 14.21
C GLN A 339 -10.27 23.16 15.17
N VAL A 340 -9.46 22.32 15.84
CA VAL A 340 -9.95 21.38 16.86
C VAL A 340 -10.55 22.15 18.04
N ALA A 341 -9.84 23.16 18.56
CA ALA A 341 -10.29 24.01 19.65
C ALA A 341 -11.60 24.75 19.33
N GLU A 342 -11.78 25.15 18.06
CA GLU A 342 -12.99 25.79 17.53
C GLU A 342 -14.17 24.83 17.34
N GLY A 343 -13.99 23.53 17.60
CA GLY A 343 -15.08 22.54 17.60
C GLY A 343 -15.00 21.49 16.51
N CYS A 344 -13.98 21.50 15.64
CA CYS A 344 -13.90 20.54 14.53
C CYS A 344 -13.93 19.08 15.01
N GLN A 345 -14.91 18.32 14.51
CA GLN A 345 -15.10 16.90 14.82
C GLN A 345 -14.52 15.95 13.77
N THR A 346 -14.29 16.45 12.55
CA THR A 346 -13.78 15.66 11.41
C THR A 346 -12.33 15.26 11.60
N ILE A 347 -11.52 16.12 12.24
CA ILE A 347 -10.13 15.81 12.56
C ILE A 347 -10.09 14.85 13.77
N LYS A 348 -9.69 13.61 13.49
CA LYS A 348 -9.57 12.51 14.48
C LYS A 348 -8.15 12.28 14.95
N GLY A 349 -7.17 12.70 14.14
CA GLY A 349 -5.77 12.54 14.49
C GLY A 349 -4.82 13.39 13.67
N VAL A 350 -3.55 13.34 14.06
CA VAL A 350 -2.45 13.95 13.29
C VAL A 350 -1.27 12.99 13.13
N MET A 351 -0.45 13.21 12.11
CA MET A 351 0.84 12.54 11.95
C MET A 351 1.99 13.54 12.10
N ILE A 352 3.04 13.14 12.83
CA ILE A 352 4.21 13.96 13.12
C ILE A 352 5.47 13.14 12.86
N GLU A 353 6.42 13.71 12.12
CA GLU A 353 7.76 13.14 11.94
C GLU A 353 8.77 13.80 12.88
N SER A 354 9.17 13.05 13.90
CA SER A 354 10.00 13.50 15.02
C SER A 354 11.04 12.44 15.39
N ASN A 355 12.19 12.86 15.87
CA ASN A 355 13.24 11.95 16.32
C ASN A 355 13.93 12.50 17.59
N LEU A 356 14.89 11.76 18.14
CA LEU A 356 15.68 12.26 19.27
C LEU A 356 16.41 13.56 18.90
N VAL A 357 16.95 13.61 17.67
CA VAL A 357 17.69 14.75 17.10
C VAL A 357 16.99 15.26 15.84
N ALA A 358 16.88 16.59 15.72
CA ALA A 358 16.28 17.24 14.56
C ALA A 358 17.08 17.03 13.25
N GLY A 359 16.42 17.30 12.12
CA GLY A 359 17.04 17.25 10.80
C GLY A 359 17.16 15.84 10.24
N ASN A 360 18.06 15.69 9.25
CA ASN A 360 18.45 14.41 8.69
C ASN A 360 19.94 14.40 8.35
N GLN A 361 20.44 13.20 8.06
CA GLN A 361 21.81 12.94 7.63
C GLN A 361 21.82 12.06 6.38
N LYS A 362 22.92 12.10 5.62
CA LYS A 362 23.06 11.36 4.35
C LYS A 362 23.56 9.95 4.61
N LEU A 363 22.85 8.98 4.06
CA LEU A 363 23.25 7.58 4.02
C LEU A 363 23.40 7.11 2.57
N LYS A 364 24.58 6.60 2.22
CA LYS A 364 24.87 5.87 0.98
C LYS A 364 25.21 4.43 1.37
N PRO A 365 24.31 3.46 1.12
CA PRO A 365 24.56 2.07 1.48
C PRO A 365 25.92 1.56 0.99
N GLY A 366 26.67 0.93 1.89
CA GLY A 366 28.00 0.36 1.62
C GLY A 366 29.12 1.39 1.41
N LYS A 367 28.82 2.69 1.49
CA LYS A 367 29.80 3.79 1.34
C LYS A 367 29.89 4.69 2.55
N THR A 368 28.81 4.85 3.29
CA THR A 368 28.79 5.59 4.56
C THR A 368 29.27 4.69 5.68
N ASP A 369 30.24 5.16 6.47
CA ASP A 369 30.59 4.52 7.74
C ASP A 369 29.44 4.73 8.74
N VAL A 370 28.75 3.64 9.09
CA VAL A 370 27.60 3.65 9.99
C VAL A 370 27.98 4.16 11.40
N SER A 371 29.23 3.96 11.83
CA SER A 371 29.70 4.43 13.13
C SER A 371 29.79 5.96 13.24
N CYS A 372 29.85 6.65 12.10
CA CYS A 372 29.85 8.12 12.01
C CYS A 372 28.44 8.73 11.96
N LEU A 373 27.37 7.91 11.91
CA LEU A 373 26.01 8.44 11.93
C LEU A 373 25.68 9.04 13.30
N VAL A 374 25.07 10.22 13.29
CA VAL A 374 24.58 10.86 14.51
C VAL A 374 23.46 10.01 15.08
N TYR A 375 23.66 9.52 16.31
CA TYR A 375 22.68 8.71 17.01
C TYR A 375 21.34 9.46 17.16
N GLY A 376 20.23 8.79 16.83
CA GLY A 376 18.90 9.38 16.97
C GLY A 376 18.55 10.47 15.95
N GLN A 377 19.31 10.61 14.86
CA GLN A 377 19.00 11.51 13.74
C GLN A 377 18.57 10.73 12.49
N SER A 378 17.53 11.18 11.79
CA SER A 378 16.95 10.48 10.63
C SER A 378 17.94 10.35 9.46
N VAL A 379 17.95 9.19 8.78
CA VAL A 379 18.68 8.97 7.51
C VAL A 379 17.80 9.15 6.27
N THR A 380 16.51 9.50 6.47
CA THR A 380 15.53 9.73 5.41
C THR A 380 15.06 11.19 5.40
N ASP A 381 13.77 11.46 5.60
CA ASP A 381 13.26 12.84 5.67
C ASP A 381 13.66 13.46 7.01
N ALA A 382 13.79 14.79 7.02
CA ALA A 382 14.14 15.54 8.21
C ALA A 382 13.00 15.49 9.24
N CYS A 383 13.36 15.29 10.51
CA CYS A 383 12.42 15.22 11.62
C CYS A 383 12.56 16.45 12.54
N MET A 384 11.52 16.76 13.31
CA MET A 384 11.67 17.64 14.49
C MET A 384 12.47 16.94 15.59
N ASP A 385 13.09 17.72 16.47
CA ASP A 385 13.62 17.17 17.72
C ASP A 385 12.50 16.81 18.71
N PHE A 386 12.88 16.07 19.75
CA PHE A 386 11.94 15.63 20.77
C PHE A 386 11.37 16.78 21.60
N LYS A 387 12.12 17.88 21.79
CA LYS A 387 11.66 19.04 22.58
C LYS A 387 10.51 19.75 21.86
N SER A 388 10.65 20.05 20.58
CA SER A 388 9.58 20.60 19.75
C SER A 388 8.39 19.65 19.66
N THR A 389 8.65 18.34 19.67
CA THR A 389 7.58 17.32 19.69
C THR A 389 6.68 17.47 20.92
N LEU A 390 7.25 17.65 22.11
CA LEU A 390 6.48 17.84 23.34
C LEU A 390 5.59 19.10 23.29
N VAL A 391 6.10 20.20 22.72
CA VAL A 391 5.34 21.45 22.57
C VAL A 391 4.09 21.22 21.71
N VAL A 392 4.27 20.59 20.54
CA VAL A 392 3.13 20.30 19.63
C VAL A 392 2.12 19.37 20.28
N LEU A 393 2.56 18.35 21.04
CA LEU A 393 1.65 17.46 21.76
C LEU A 393 0.82 18.21 22.82
N GLU A 394 1.44 19.09 23.60
CA GLU A 394 0.72 19.91 24.59
C GLU A 394 -0.30 20.86 23.95
N GLU A 395 0.05 21.48 22.83
CA GLU A 395 -0.85 22.35 22.06
C GLU A 395 -2.08 21.58 21.54
N LEU A 396 -1.87 20.39 20.98
CA LEU A 396 -2.95 19.50 20.52
C LEU A 396 -3.84 19.05 21.69
N ALA A 397 -3.24 18.68 22.82
CA ALA A 397 -3.99 18.30 24.01
C ALA A 397 -4.83 19.48 24.54
N ALA A 398 -4.28 20.69 24.57
CA ALA A 398 -5.00 21.90 24.94
C ALA A 398 -6.20 22.17 24.01
N ALA A 399 -6.04 21.95 22.70
CA ALA A 399 -7.12 22.08 21.75
C ALA A 399 -8.24 21.06 21.97
N VAL A 400 -7.92 19.81 22.27
CA VAL A 400 -8.93 18.79 22.62
C VAL A 400 -9.70 19.20 23.88
N ARG A 401 -9.01 19.71 24.91
CA ARG A 401 -9.67 20.23 26.12
C ARG A 401 -10.60 21.40 25.81
N ALA A 402 -10.20 22.33 24.94
CA ALA A 402 -11.04 23.44 24.51
C ALA A 402 -12.30 22.96 23.77
N ARG A 403 -12.15 22.01 22.84
CA ARG A 403 -13.25 21.37 22.12
C ARG A 403 -14.27 20.74 23.08
N ARG A 404 -13.80 20.05 24.11
CA ARG A 404 -14.64 19.39 25.13
C ARG A 404 -15.45 20.40 25.95
N LYS A 405 -14.86 21.56 26.26
CA LYS A 405 -15.57 22.67 26.95
C LYS A 405 -16.71 23.25 26.09
N LEU A 406 -16.48 23.44 24.78
CA LEU A 406 -17.53 23.91 23.87
C LEU A 406 -18.73 22.96 23.82
N LYS A 407 -18.49 21.65 23.74
CA LYS A 407 -19.56 20.64 23.81
C LYS A 407 -20.32 20.72 25.12
N SER A 408 -19.61 20.77 26.25
CA SER A 408 -20.20 20.81 27.58
C SER A 408 -21.10 22.04 27.77
N ALA A 409 -20.68 23.20 27.24
CA ALA A 409 -21.47 24.43 27.24
C ALA A 409 -22.70 24.37 26.33
N ALA A 410 -22.62 23.69 25.18
CA ALA A 410 -23.75 23.47 24.29
C ALA A 410 -24.77 22.45 24.83
N SER A 411 -24.35 21.52 25.70
CA SER A 411 -25.18 20.47 26.29
C SER A 411 -25.87 20.86 27.62
N VAL A 412 -25.89 22.13 28.02
CA VAL A 412 -26.66 22.61 29.19
C VAL A 412 -28.17 22.67 28.86
N LYS A 413 -28.78 21.49 28.70
CA LYS A 413 -30.16 21.19 29.08
C LYS A 413 -30.13 19.88 29.87
N PRO A 414 -30.84 19.78 31.00
CA PRO A 414 -30.62 18.67 31.94
C PRO A 414 -31.21 17.39 31.36
N GLN A 415 -30.35 16.43 31.01
CA GLN A 415 -30.72 15.02 30.96
C GLN A 415 -29.63 14.20 31.68
N SER A 416 -30.10 13.42 32.64
CA SER A 416 -29.32 12.50 33.46
C SER A 416 -28.53 11.52 32.60
N SER A 417 -27.21 11.54 32.71
CA SER A 417 -26.34 10.55 32.06
C SER A 417 -26.39 9.21 32.82
N PRO A 418 -26.60 8.07 32.15
CA PRO A 418 -26.38 6.77 32.77
C PRO A 418 -24.87 6.50 32.90
N LYS A 419 -24.46 5.97 34.07
CA LYS A 419 -23.09 5.49 34.31
C LYS A 419 -22.80 4.30 33.40
N LEU A 420 -21.93 4.46 32.40
CA LEU A 420 -21.35 3.32 31.68
C LEU A 420 -20.27 2.66 32.54
N THR A 421 -20.57 1.48 33.07
CA THR A 421 -19.55 0.48 33.41
C THR A 421 -19.70 -0.66 32.41
N ALA A 422 -19.16 -0.48 31.20
CA ALA A 422 -19.16 -1.54 30.20
C ALA A 422 -17.93 -2.43 30.42
N LYS A 423 -18.15 -3.61 31.01
CA LYS A 423 -17.25 -4.75 30.79
C LYS A 423 -17.37 -5.19 29.32
N PRO A 424 -16.30 -5.71 28.68
CA PRO A 424 -16.37 -6.22 27.31
C PRO A 424 -17.51 -7.24 27.18
N SER A 425 -18.28 -7.17 26.09
CA SER A 425 -19.38 -8.09 25.82
C SER A 425 -18.88 -9.54 25.78
N ASP A 426 -19.67 -10.46 26.33
CA ASP A 426 -19.33 -11.88 26.46
C ASP A 426 -19.18 -12.60 25.10
N GLU A 427 -19.67 -11.98 24.01
CA GLU A 427 -19.48 -12.43 22.63
C GLU A 427 -17.99 -12.44 22.19
N TYR A 428 -17.12 -11.72 22.91
CA TYR A 428 -15.66 -11.74 22.69
C TYR A 428 -14.93 -12.83 23.49
N LYS A 429 -15.61 -13.51 24.43
CA LYS A 429 -14.97 -14.47 25.36
C LYS A 429 -15.06 -15.92 24.90
N GLU A 430 -16.02 -16.28 24.06
CA GLU A 430 -16.30 -17.71 23.75
C GLU A 430 -15.37 -18.33 22.70
N SER A 431 -14.47 -17.58 22.03
CA SER A 431 -13.49 -18.16 21.07
C SER A 431 -12.11 -18.48 21.68
N LEU A 432 -11.96 -18.39 23.01
CA LEU A 432 -10.67 -18.28 23.70
C LEU A 432 -10.01 -19.60 24.16
N SER A 433 -10.29 -20.74 23.52
CA SER A 433 -9.65 -22.03 23.90
C SER A 433 -8.37 -22.39 23.12
N SER A 434 -7.85 -21.47 22.31
CA SER A 434 -6.59 -21.63 21.57
C SER A 434 -5.42 -21.05 22.36
N ILE A 435 -4.33 -21.81 22.49
CA ILE A 435 -3.04 -21.43 23.11
C ILE A 435 -2.44 -20.13 22.51
N TYR A 436 -2.97 -19.66 21.38
CA TYR A 436 -2.67 -18.39 20.74
C TYR A 436 -3.90 -17.46 20.79
N ARG A 437 -3.76 -16.25 21.35
CA ARG A 437 -4.72 -15.15 21.12
C ARG A 437 -4.37 -14.49 19.80
N TRP A 438 -5.18 -14.71 18.77
CA TRP A 438 -4.94 -14.19 17.44
C TRP A 438 -5.41 -12.73 17.38
N THR A 439 -4.47 -11.78 17.40
CA THR A 439 -4.75 -10.40 17.02
C THR A 439 -4.71 -10.22 15.50
N ASP A 440 -4.26 -11.21 14.73
CA ASP A 440 -4.11 -11.09 13.29
C ASP A 440 -5.26 -11.70 12.50
N ASP A 441 -5.35 -11.33 11.22
CA ASP A 441 -6.25 -11.90 10.21
C ASP A 441 -7.77 -11.89 10.59
N ILE A 442 -8.22 -11.01 11.49
CA ILE A 442 -9.62 -10.97 11.98
C ILE A 442 -10.64 -10.65 10.88
N HIS A 443 -10.20 -9.89 9.88
CA HIS A 443 -10.96 -9.54 8.68
C HIS A 443 -10.78 -10.56 7.55
N ILE A 444 -9.99 -11.62 7.72
CA ILE A 444 -9.86 -12.70 6.74
C ILE A 444 -10.92 -13.76 7.03
N ARG A 445 -11.69 -14.13 6.00
CA ARG A 445 -12.71 -15.18 6.06
C ARG A 445 -12.14 -16.55 5.68
N LYS A 446 -11.24 -16.58 4.70
CA LYS A 446 -10.67 -17.82 4.16
C LYS A 446 -9.33 -17.50 3.51
N ILE A 447 -8.38 -18.43 3.65
CA ILE A 447 -7.14 -18.46 2.88
C ILE A 447 -7.13 -19.78 2.11
N SER A 448 -7.02 -19.74 0.79
CA SER A 448 -6.97 -20.92 -0.08
C SER A 448 -5.57 -21.03 -0.68
N PRO A 449 -4.72 -21.98 -0.23
CA PRO A 449 -3.42 -22.21 -0.84
C PRO A 449 -3.51 -22.44 -2.34
N LEU A 450 -2.56 -21.88 -3.08
CA LEU A 450 -2.41 -22.12 -4.51
C LEU A 450 -1.48 -23.29 -4.76
N LEU A 451 -1.69 -23.95 -5.91
CA LEU A 451 -0.70 -24.88 -6.44
C LEU A 451 0.62 -24.13 -6.70
N PRO A 452 1.77 -24.70 -6.34
CA PRO A 452 3.06 -24.14 -6.71
C PRO A 452 3.14 -23.91 -8.23
N PRO A 453 3.77 -22.81 -8.70
CA PRO A 453 3.86 -22.52 -10.13
C PRO A 453 4.43 -23.67 -10.96
N GLU A 454 5.41 -24.40 -10.41
CA GLU A 454 6.02 -25.57 -11.06
C GLU A 454 5.01 -26.68 -11.38
N CYS A 455 4.00 -26.90 -10.53
CA CYS A 455 2.95 -27.88 -10.80
C CYS A 455 2.10 -27.45 -12.01
N MET A 456 1.71 -26.16 -12.05
CA MET A 456 0.94 -25.60 -13.15
C MET A 456 1.73 -25.61 -14.46
N HIS A 457 3.02 -25.30 -14.42
CA HIS A 457 3.89 -25.34 -15.59
C HIS A 457 4.11 -26.77 -16.13
N ARG A 458 4.00 -27.81 -15.29
CA ARG A 458 4.04 -29.21 -15.74
C ARG A 458 2.73 -29.63 -16.38
N GLU A 459 1.61 -29.18 -15.83
CA GLU A 459 0.28 -29.48 -16.37
C GLU A 459 0.02 -28.76 -17.70
N ILE A 460 0.44 -27.49 -17.79
CA ILE A 460 0.30 -26.64 -18.97
C ILE A 460 1.70 -26.22 -19.43
N ALA A 461 2.36 -27.14 -20.14
CA ALA A 461 3.74 -26.95 -20.56
C ALA A 461 3.89 -25.89 -21.66
N CYS A 462 4.86 -24.98 -21.47
CA CYS A 462 5.37 -24.13 -22.54
C CYS A 462 6.23 -24.98 -23.49
N THR A 463 5.72 -25.29 -24.68
CA THR A 463 6.48 -26.04 -25.69
C THR A 463 7.54 -25.17 -26.35
N ASP A 464 8.51 -25.79 -27.04
CA ASP A 464 9.57 -25.08 -27.75
C ASP A 464 8.98 -24.11 -28.81
N GLU A 465 7.86 -24.45 -29.46
CA GLU A 465 7.17 -23.58 -30.42
C GLU A 465 6.54 -22.34 -29.75
N ILE A 466 5.97 -22.52 -28.54
CA ILE A 466 5.43 -21.41 -27.74
C ILE A 466 6.58 -20.50 -27.31
N ALA A 467 7.67 -21.09 -26.81
CA ALA A 467 8.85 -20.36 -26.39
C ALA A 467 9.46 -19.54 -27.53
N LYS A 468 9.61 -20.17 -28.71
CA LYS A 468 10.06 -19.51 -29.94
C LYS A 468 9.17 -18.33 -30.32
N THR A 469 7.85 -18.52 -30.31
CA THR A 469 6.89 -17.44 -30.61
C THR A 469 7.06 -16.23 -29.68
N VAL A 470 7.23 -16.47 -28.37
CA VAL A 470 7.42 -15.40 -27.37
C VAL A 470 8.79 -14.74 -27.54
N PHE A 471 9.84 -15.52 -27.76
CA PHE A 471 11.21 -15.04 -27.93
C PHE A 471 11.33 -14.14 -29.16
N GLU A 472 10.83 -14.59 -30.30
CA GLU A 472 10.84 -13.83 -31.56
C GLU A 472 10.05 -12.52 -31.42
N ALA A 473 8.86 -12.57 -30.80
CA ALA A 473 8.06 -11.36 -30.58
C ALA A 473 8.78 -10.35 -29.66
N ARG A 474 9.38 -10.81 -28.56
CA ARG A 474 10.14 -9.93 -27.65
C ARG A 474 11.37 -9.33 -28.32
N THR A 475 12.06 -10.12 -29.13
CA THR A 475 13.25 -9.67 -29.89
C THR A 475 12.85 -8.62 -30.92
N ALA A 476 11.81 -8.88 -31.71
CA ALA A 476 11.30 -7.91 -32.69
C ALA A 476 10.86 -6.59 -32.03
N VAL A 477 10.14 -6.65 -30.90
CA VAL A 477 9.79 -5.43 -30.14
C VAL A 477 11.03 -4.68 -29.67
N ALA A 478 12.03 -5.40 -29.13
CA ALA A 478 13.27 -4.78 -28.67
C ALA A 478 14.05 -4.13 -29.83
N ASP A 479 14.08 -4.77 -31.00
CA ASP A 479 14.75 -4.27 -32.19
C ASP A 479 14.03 -3.05 -32.77
N ILE A 480 12.70 -3.06 -32.84
CA ILE A 480 11.90 -1.91 -33.28
C ILE A 480 12.11 -0.72 -32.33
N LEU A 481 12.01 -0.93 -31.00
CA LEU A 481 12.24 0.13 -30.03
C LEU A 481 13.68 0.67 -30.06
N ALA A 482 14.64 -0.18 -30.40
CA ALA A 482 16.04 0.19 -30.59
C ALA A 482 16.33 0.78 -31.98
N LYS A 483 15.33 0.91 -32.87
CA LYS A 483 15.48 1.37 -34.27
C LYS A 483 16.43 0.52 -35.11
N ARG A 484 16.53 -0.78 -34.79
CA ARG A 484 17.24 -1.79 -35.59
C ARG A 484 16.30 -2.47 -36.61
N ASP A 485 15.00 -2.27 -36.43
CA ASP A 485 13.92 -2.73 -37.29
C ASP A 485 12.97 -1.53 -37.51
N ASP A 486 12.65 -1.24 -38.77
CA ASP A 486 11.87 -0.05 -39.16
C ASP A 486 10.34 -0.25 -39.04
N ARG A 487 9.89 -1.46 -38.70
CA ARG A 487 8.46 -1.77 -38.51
C ARG A 487 7.87 -1.01 -37.32
N LEU A 488 6.55 -0.91 -37.29
CA LEU A 488 5.81 -0.39 -36.13
C LEU A 488 5.25 -1.52 -35.27
N VAL A 489 5.39 -1.41 -33.94
CA VAL A 489 4.68 -2.29 -33.00
C VAL A 489 3.23 -1.84 -32.89
N VAL A 490 2.29 -2.76 -33.12
CA VAL A 490 0.85 -2.52 -32.97
C VAL A 490 0.29 -3.47 -31.92
N ILE A 491 -0.32 -2.91 -30.87
CA ILE A 491 -0.97 -3.69 -29.81
C ILE A 491 -2.48 -3.56 -29.98
N VAL A 492 -3.16 -4.68 -30.24
CA VAL A 492 -4.60 -4.69 -30.54
C VAL A 492 -5.29 -5.89 -29.90
N GLY A 493 -6.50 -5.72 -29.41
CA GLY A 493 -7.25 -6.80 -28.77
C GLY A 493 -8.30 -6.30 -27.78
N PRO A 494 -9.10 -7.22 -27.22
CA PRO A 494 -10.21 -6.89 -26.33
C PRO A 494 -9.74 -6.17 -25.07
N CYS A 495 -10.63 -5.37 -24.48
CA CYS A 495 -10.31 -4.60 -23.28
C CYS A 495 -10.08 -5.47 -22.03
N SER A 496 -10.69 -6.66 -22.00
CA SER A 496 -10.48 -7.75 -21.03
C SER A 496 -10.96 -9.06 -21.66
N ILE A 497 -10.29 -10.17 -21.34
CA ILE A 497 -10.71 -11.52 -21.76
C ILE A 497 -11.55 -12.13 -20.64
N HIS A 498 -12.78 -12.51 -20.97
CA HIS A 498 -13.70 -13.23 -20.09
C HIS A 498 -14.15 -14.59 -20.67
N ASP A 499 -13.93 -14.79 -21.97
CA ASP A 499 -14.16 -16.05 -22.69
C ASP A 499 -12.87 -16.42 -23.46
N THR A 500 -12.26 -17.54 -23.06
CA THR A 500 -11.02 -18.03 -23.66
C THR A 500 -11.22 -18.52 -25.08
N LYS A 501 -12.39 -19.06 -25.42
CA LYS A 501 -12.69 -19.51 -26.78
C LYS A 501 -12.79 -18.33 -27.73
N ALA A 502 -13.54 -17.29 -27.34
CA ALA A 502 -13.64 -16.05 -28.11
C ALA A 502 -12.26 -15.38 -28.30
N ALA A 503 -11.42 -15.40 -27.27
CA ALA A 503 -10.06 -14.88 -27.37
C ALA A 503 -9.19 -15.68 -28.35
N ILE A 504 -9.31 -17.01 -28.37
CA ILE A 504 -8.58 -17.86 -29.33
C ILE A 504 -9.09 -17.63 -30.76
N ASP A 505 -10.39 -17.49 -30.96
CA ASP A 505 -10.95 -17.21 -32.29
C ASP A 505 -10.52 -15.83 -32.80
N TYR A 506 -10.49 -14.81 -31.93
CA TYR A 506 -9.89 -13.51 -32.22
C TYR A 506 -8.41 -13.62 -32.59
N ALA A 507 -7.62 -14.40 -31.84
CA ALA A 507 -6.20 -14.62 -32.12
C ALA A 507 -5.96 -15.25 -33.50
N LYS A 508 -6.82 -16.18 -33.93
CA LYS A 508 -6.73 -16.80 -35.27
C LYS A 508 -6.97 -15.76 -36.37
N LEU A 509 -7.98 -14.90 -36.21
CA LEU A 509 -8.26 -13.81 -37.16
C LEU A 509 -7.09 -12.82 -37.22
N LEU A 510 -6.56 -12.43 -36.05
CA LEU A 510 -5.46 -11.49 -35.96
C LEU A 510 -4.16 -12.06 -36.54
N LYS A 511 -3.92 -13.37 -36.41
CA LYS A 511 -2.75 -14.04 -36.98
C LYS A 511 -2.71 -13.89 -38.51
N ALA A 512 -3.85 -14.04 -39.19
CA ALA A 512 -3.91 -13.87 -40.63
C ALA A 512 -3.50 -12.45 -41.07
N GLU A 513 -3.98 -11.43 -40.37
CA GLU A 513 -3.59 -10.04 -40.65
C GLU A 513 -2.15 -9.73 -40.26
N ARG A 514 -1.65 -10.30 -39.16
CA ARG A 514 -0.25 -10.19 -38.76
C ARG A 514 0.67 -10.74 -39.85
N ASP A 515 0.32 -11.88 -40.44
CA ASP A 515 1.12 -12.49 -41.48
C ASP A 515 1.05 -11.69 -42.81
N ASN A 516 -0.10 -11.05 -43.10
CA ASN A 516 -0.27 -10.14 -44.24
C ASN A 516 0.54 -8.83 -44.12
N LEU A 517 0.66 -8.30 -42.90
CA LEU A 517 1.27 -6.99 -42.63
C LEU A 517 2.68 -7.08 -42.03
N LYS A 518 3.29 -8.28 -41.99
CA LYS A 518 4.53 -8.57 -41.26
C LYS A 518 5.76 -7.76 -41.70
N GLU A 519 5.76 -7.25 -42.93
CA GLU A 519 6.85 -6.43 -43.51
C GLU A 519 6.82 -4.99 -42.97
N ASP A 520 5.63 -4.48 -42.63
CA ASP A 520 5.43 -3.10 -42.16
C ASP A 520 5.17 -3.02 -40.65
N LEU A 521 4.51 -4.04 -40.09
CA LEU A 521 4.01 -4.06 -38.72
C LEU A 521 4.43 -5.30 -37.95
N HIS A 522 4.70 -5.11 -36.67
CA HIS A 522 4.76 -6.18 -35.68
C HIS A 522 3.51 -6.14 -34.79
N ILE A 523 2.52 -6.96 -35.13
CA ILE A 523 1.21 -6.97 -34.45
C ILE A 523 1.21 -7.95 -33.27
N ILE A 524 0.82 -7.45 -32.10
CA ILE A 524 0.71 -8.20 -30.84
C ILE A 524 -0.73 -8.14 -30.35
N MET A 525 -1.29 -9.32 -30.03
CA MET A 525 -2.59 -9.38 -29.37
C MET A 525 -2.47 -8.91 -27.92
N ARG A 526 -3.33 -7.98 -27.52
CA ARG A 526 -3.52 -7.61 -26.12
C ARG A 526 -4.30 -8.69 -25.37
N VAL A 527 -3.79 -9.13 -24.22
CA VAL A 527 -4.39 -10.19 -23.37
C VAL A 527 -4.42 -9.71 -21.92
N TYR A 528 -5.52 -9.10 -21.48
CA TYR A 528 -5.71 -8.69 -20.08
C TYR A 528 -6.77 -9.58 -19.43
N PHE A 529 -6.41 -10.23 -18.32
CA PHE A 529 -7.33 -11.09 -17.55
C PHE A 529 -8.05 -10.34 -16.42
N GLU A 530 -7.55 -9.16 -16.04
CA GLU A 530 -8.07 -8.37 -14.93
C GLU A 530 -8.09 -6.87 -15.27
N LYS A 531 -9.08 -6.14 -14.72
CA LYS A 531 -9.18 -4.68 -14.83
C LYS A 531 -9.41 -4.07 -13.44
N PRO A 532 -8.54 -3.17 -12.96
CA PRO A 532 -8.74 -2.48 -11.69
C PRO A 532 -10.06 -1.69 -11.68
N ARG A 533 -10.83 -1.76 -10.58
CA ARG A 533 -12.08 -1.01 -10.42
C ARG A 533 -12.07 -0.21 -9.11
N THR A 534 -12.68 0.98 -9.13
CA THR A 534 -12.75 1.88 -7.97
C THR A 534 -14.03 1.74 -7.15
N THR A 535 -15.04 1.04 -7.68
CA THR A 535 -16.35 0.81 -7.02
C THR A 535 -16.55 -0.67 -6.74
N VAL A 536 -17.14 -0.99 -5.59
CA VAL A 536 -17.48 -2.36 -5.20
C VAL A 536 -18.74 -2.79 -5.98
N GLY A 537 -18.58 -3.66 -6.99
CA GLY A 537 -19.68 -4.16 -7.84
C GLY A 537 -19.22 -4.64 -9.23
N TRP A 538 -19.90 -5.65 -9.76
CA TRP A 538 -19.69 -6.21 -11.11
C TRP A 538 -20.26 -5.31 -12.22
#